data_AF-A0AAV1KSC3-F1
#
_entry.id   AF-A0AAV1KSC3-F1
#
_cell.length_a   1.000
_cell.length_b   1.000
_cell.length_c   1.000
_cell.angle_alpha   90.00
_cell.angle_beta   90.00
_cell.angle_gamma   90.00
#
_symmetry.space_group_name_H-M   'P 1'
#
loop_
_entity.id
_entity.type
_entity.pdbx_description
1 polymer ?
#
loop_
_entity_poly.entity_id
_entity_poly.type
_entity_poly.pdbx_seq_one_letter_code
_entity_poly.pdbx_strand_id
1 'polypeptide(L)'
;MGDFNAQIGARQNNSEYVLGKFGHGKRSRNGQKLVEFLMEPNLSALNTNFNKNKYNKWTWISPDGSYKNEIDYIITNYPRAFTDTTVISNLNFNTNHRMVRCSLRKFQTKISRNHIKNNMIKLPSQPCLMKCNPFKETNEHITSDEIETTLKYDILENELQSLYISKNNAHKPNKYQLSEHTLQLIGERKELIAIQAKKENIKLVADLSKRIRESIRKDRKVKRLKTFEHYIQKKGGVKKALKELREVGNG
;
A
#
# COMPACT_ATOMS: atom_id res chain seq x y z
N MET A 1 -11.64 -14.29 -5.98
CA MET A 1 -11.65 -13.02 -5.22
C MET A 1 -12.41 -11.99 -6.04
N GLY A 2 -13.14 -11.08 -5.41
CA GLY A 2 -13.89 -10.04 -6.13
C GLY A 2 -15.08 -9.51 -5.34
N ASP A 3 -15.89 -8.70 -6.01
CA ASP A 3 -17.19 -8.22 -5.54
C ASP A 3 -18.25 -9.28 -5.83
N PHE A 4 -18.90 -9.78 -4.78
CA PHE A 4 -19.97 -10.77 -4.89
C PHE A 4 -21.36 -10.17 -4.69
N ASN A 5 -21.45 -8.87 -4.39
CA ASN A 5 -22.70 -8.18 -4.07
C ASN A 5 -23.55 -8.95 -3.04
N ALA A 6 -22.89 -9.48 -2.01
CA ALA A 6 -23.45 -10.40 -1.05
C ALA A 6 -22.92 -10.09 0.35
N GLN A 7 -23.80 -9.84 1.33
CA GLN A 7 -23.37 -9.73 2.73
C GLN A 7 -23.50 -11.09 3.41
N ILE A 8 -22.36 -11.76 3.65
CA ILE A 8 -22.29 -13.09 4.28
C ILE A 8 -22.69 -13.04 5.77
N GLY A 9 -22.44 -11.94 6.47
CA GLY A 9 -22.82 -11.78 7.88
C GLY A 9 -21.94 -12.57 8.87
N ALA A 10 -22.39 -12.63 10.12
CA ALA A 10 -21.85 -13.56 11.12
C ALA A 10 -22.26 -15.01 10.81
N ARG A 11 -21.43 -15.97 11.22
CA ARG A 11 -21.74 -17.40 11.15
C ARG A 11 -23.00 -17.68 11.99
N GLN A 12 -23.99 -18.38 11.44
CA GLN A 12 -25.27 -18.62 12.10
C GLN A 12 -25.31 -19.97 12.85
N ASN A 13 -24.59 -20.98 12.36
CA ASN A 13 -24.58 -22.32 12.94
C ASN A 13 -23.23 -23.03 12.70
N ASN A 14 -23.07 -24.20 13.33
CA ASN A 14 -21.85 -24.99 13.20
C ASN A 14 -21.72 -25.70 11.83
N SER A 15 -22.79 -25.85 11.06
CA SER A 15 -22.71 -26.44 9.72
C SER A 15 -22.07 -25.51 8.68
N GLU A 16 -22.04 -24.20 8.92
CA GLU A 16 -21.33 -23.22 8.07
C GLU A 16 -19.80 -23.23 8.29
N TYR A 17 -19.16 -24.39 8.11
CA TYR A 17 -17.71 -24.56 8.34
C TYR A 17 -16.83 -23.76 7.36
N VAL A 18 -17.40 -23.29 6.26
CA VAL A 18 -16.74 -22.38 5.29
C VAL A 18 -16.58 -20.95 5.80
N LEU A 19 -17.28 -20.60 6.89
CA LEU A 19 -17.19 -19.30 7.55
C LEU A 19 -16.34 -19.40 8.81
N GLY A 20 -15.40 -18.46 8.93
CA GLY A 20 -14.63 -18.26 10.14
C GLY A 20 -15.44 -17.61 11.27
N LYS A 21 -14.89 -17.69 12.48
CA LYS A 21 -15.51 -17.19 13.72
C LYS A 21 -15.68 -15.67 13.80
N PHE A 22 -15.05 -14.91 12.91
CA PHE A 22 -15.05 -13.44 12.95
C PHE A 22 -15.90 -12.80 11.85
N GLY A 23 -16.77 -13.56 11.17
CA GLY A 23 -17.84 -12.97 10.36
C GLY A 23 -18.67 -11.97 11.18
N HIS A 24 -19.25 -10.95 10.52
CA HIS A 24 -19.97 -9.89 11.21
C HIS A 24 -21.14 -9.35 10.39
N GLY A 25 -22.11 -8.74 11.08
CA GLY A 25 -23.27 -8.13 10.45
C GLY A 25 -24.38 -9.13 10.12
N LYS A 26 -25.45 -8.62 9.51
CA LYS A 26 -26.63 -9.39 9.11
C LYS A 26 -26.39 -10.04 7.74
N ARG A 27 -26.83 -11.28 7.59
CA ARG A 27 -26.79 -11.99 6.31
C ARG A 27 -27.87 -11.46 5.36
N SER A 28 -27.48 -11.19 4.14
CA SER A 28 -28.38 -10.86 3.02
C SER A 28 -28.83 -12.12 2.29
N ARG A 29 -29.89 -12.01 1.46
CA ARG A 29 -30.34 -13.11 0.59
C ARG A 29 -29.23 -13.61 -0.35
N ASN A 30 -28.45 -12.70 -0.93
CA ASN A 30 -27.30 -13.07 -1.75
C ASN A 30 -26.16 -13.68 -0.91
N GLY A 31 -26.00 -13.21 0.33
CA GLY A 31 -25.09 -13.80 1.31
C GLY A 31 -25.40 -15.26 1.59
N GLN A 32 -26.68 -15.60 1.77
CA GLN A 32 -27.10 -16.98 1.98
C GLN A 32 -26.76 -17.87 0.79
N LYS A 33 -27.08 -17.44 -0.44
CA LYS A 33 -26.71 -18.14 -1.67
C LYS A 33 -25.21 -18.32 -1.81
N LEU A 34 -24.42 -17.30 -1.45
CA LEU A 34 -22.97 -17.38 -1.50
C LEU A 34 -22.44 -18.40 -0.49
N VAL A 35 -22.97 -18.44 0.74
CA VAL A 35 -22.58 -19.44 1.73
C VAL A 35 -22.89 -20.86 1.25
N GLU A 36 -24.07 -21.08 0.69
CA GLU A 36 -24.48 -22.37 0.10
C GLU A 36 -23.53 -22.79 -1.03
N PHE A 37 -23.25 -21.87 -1.96
CA PHE A 37 -22.28 -22.10 -3.04
C PHE A 37 -20.88 -22.41 -2.53
N LEU A 38 -20.45 -21.81 -1.42
CA LEU A 38 -19.12 -22.04 -0.85
C LEU A 38 -19.00 -23.40 -0.16
N MET A 39 -20.09 -23.92 0.43
CA MET A 39 -20.10 -25.20 1.13
C MET A 39 -19.83 -26.38 0.21
N GLU A 40 -20.45 -26.41 -0.97
CA GLU A 40 -20.31 -27.53 -1.93
C GLU A 40 -18.84 -27.84 -2.31
N PRO A 41 -18.01 -26.85 -2.73
CA PRO A 41 -16.60 -27.05 -3.04
C PRO A 41 -15.65 -26.87 -1.82
N ASN A 42 -16.17 -26.78 -0.59
CA ASN A 42 -15.38 -26.51 0.62
C ASN A 42 -14.52 -25.22 0.54
N LEU A 43 -15.07 -24.15 0.00
CA LEU A 43 -14.39 -22.87 -0.18
C LEU A 43 -14.59 -21.95 1.03
N SER A 44 -13.51 -21.53 1.68
CA SER A 44 -13.56 -20.63 2.84
C SER A 44 -13.52 -19.16 2.45
N ALA A 45 -14.38 -18.33 3.07
CA ALA A 45 -14.39 -16.88 2.92
C ALA A 45 -13.41 -16.22 3.91
N LEU A 46 -12.19 -15.89 3.47
CA LEU A 46 -11.07 -15.49 4.34
C LEU A 46 -11.35 -14.26 5.21
N ASN A 47 -12.18 -13.33 4.75
CA ASN A 47 -12.55 -12.13 5.51
C ASN A 47 -13.15 -12.47 6.90
N THR A 48 -13.76 -13.66 7.02
CA THR A 48 -14.41 -14.13 8.25
C THR A 48 -13.45 -14.88 9.19
N ASN A 49 -12.23 -15.22 8.73
CA ASN A 49 -11.28 -16.08 9.44
C ASN A 49 -10.39 -15.33 10.43
N PHE A 50 -10.20 -14.03 10.27
CA PHE A 50 -9.27 -13.23 11.07
C PHE A 50 -9.99 -12.16 11.88
N ASN A 51 -9.53 -11.95 13.13
CA ASN A 51 -10.08 -10.91 13.99
C ASN A 51 -9.65 -9.54 13.47
N LYS A 52 -10.62 -8.66 13.19
CA LYS A 52 -10.38 -7.28 12.76
C LYS A 52 -11.41 -6.37 13.38
N ASN A 53 -11.03 -5.10 13.53
CA ASN A 53 -11.95 -4.06 13.94
C ASN A 53 -13.12 -3.97 12.94
N LYS A 54 -14.35 -4.13 13.43
CA LYS A 54 -15.59 -4.11 12.64
C LYS A 54 -15.72 -2.81 11.83
N TYR A 55 -15.30 -1.67 12.38
CA TYR A 55 -15.32 -0.38 11.69
C TYR A 55 -14.50 -0.35 10.39
N ASN A 56 -13.53 -1.25 10.26
CA ASN A 56 -12.64 -1.32 9.11
C ASN A 56 -13.01 -2.41 8.10
N LYS A 57 -14.07 -3.20 8.33
CA LYS A 57 -14.40 -4.36 7.49
C LYS A 57 -15.24 -4.05 6.26
N TRP A 58 -15.88 -2.88 6.20
CA TRP A 58 -16.67 -2.51 5.03
C TRP A 58 -15.78 -2.35 3.80
N THR A 59 -16.25 -2.88 2.68
CA THR A 59 -15.54 -2.84 1.39
C THR A 59 -16.25 -1.96 0.38
N TRP A 60 -17.49 -1.55 0.65
CA TRP A 60 -18.26 -0.64 -0.18
C TRP A 60 -19.01 0.38 0.66
N ILE A 61 -19.12 1.62 0.15
CA ILE A 61 -19.96 2.69 0.71
C ILE A 61 -20.98 3.16 -0.34
N SER A 62 -22.21 3.46 0.10
CA SER A 62 -23.23 4.01 -0.77
C SER A 62 -22.86 5.42 -1.28
N PRO A 63 -23.39 5.86 -2.44
CA PRO A 63 -23.07 7.17 -3.01
C PRO A 63 -23.40 8.35 -2.08
N ASP A 64 -24.41 8.20 -1.23
CA ASP A 64 -24.83 9.17 -0.22
C ASP A 64 -24.08 9.03 1.11
N GLY A 65 -23.23 8.01 1.27
CA GLY A 65 -22.46 7.74 2.47
C GLY A 65 -23.23 7.04 3.61
N SER A 66 -24.52 6.82 3.45
CA SER A 66 -25.43 6.29 4.48
C SER A 66 -25.16 4.84 4.86
N TYR A 67 -24.73 4.02 3.89
CA TYR A 67 -24.55 2.59 4.06
C TYR A 67 -23.13 2.16 3.78
N LYS A 68 -22.63 1.24 4.62
CA LYS A 68 -21.32 0.62 4.49
C LYS A 68 -21.49 -0.89 4.56
N ASN A 69 -21.11 -1.59 3.49
CA ASN A 69 -21.29 -3.03 3.37
C ASN A 69 -19.95 -3.73 3.13
N GLU A 70 -19.81 -4.95 3.64
CA GLU A 70 -18.77 -5.89 3.24
C GLU A 70 -19.35 -6.80 2.17
N ILE A 71 -18.90 -6.64 0.92
CA ILE A 71 -19.38 -7.39 -0.26
C ILE A 71 -18.23 -7.93 -1.14
N ASP A 72 -17.00 -7.52 -0.85
CA ASP A 72 -15.80 -7.99 -1.53
C ASP A 72 -15.09 -9.06 -0.69
N TYR A 73 -14.88 -10.24 -1.28
CA TYR A 73 -14.31 -11.39 -0.56
C TYR A 73 -13.12 -12.01 -1.28
N ILE A 74 -12.19 -12.50 -0.47
CA ILE A 74 -11.15 -13.44 -0.92
C ILE A 74 -11.57 -14.84 -0.44
N ILE A 75 -11.75 -15.74 -1.41
CA ILE A 75 -12.25 -17.10 -1.20
C ILE A 75 -11.18 -18.10 -1.63
N THR A 76 -11.01 -19.17 -0.86
CA THR A 76 -9.99 -20.20 -1.13
C THR A 76 -10.40 -21.57 -0.58
N ASN A 77 -9.95 -22.65 -1.22
CA ASN A 77 -10.00 -24.02 -0.69
C ASN A 77 -8.84 -24.33 0.28
N TYR A 78 -7.86 -23.43 0.43
CA TYR A 78 -6.70 -23.65 1.28
C TYR A 78 -6.46 -22.47 2.25
N PRO A 79 -7.37 -22.24 3.22
CA PRO A 79 -7.29 -21.09 4.13
C PRO A 79 -6.02 -21.07 5.00
N ARG A 80 -5.40 -22.23 5.25
CA ARG A 80 -4.17 -22.36 6.04
C ARG A 80 -2.94 -21.73 5.38
N ALA A 81 -2.96 -21.51 4.07
CA ALA A 81 -1.91 -20.77 3.36
C ALA A 81 -1.90 -19.28 3.70
N PHE A 82 -2.97 -18.73 4.25
CA PHE A 82 -3.09 -17.30 4.50
C PHE A 82 -2.84 -17.00 5.98
N THR A 83 -2.10 -15.93 6.25
CA THR A 83 -1.80 -15.45 7.60
C THR A 83 -2.70 -14.30 8.00
N ASP A 84 -3.27 -13.58 7.03
CA ASP A 84 -4.16 -12.45 7.31
C ASP A 84 -5.08 -12.11 6.12
N THR A 85 -6.19 -11.43 6.42
CA THR A 85 -7.04 -10.74 5.43
C THR A 85 -7.54 -9.42 6.02
N THR A 86 -7.26 -8.31 5.32
CA THR A 86 -7.49 -6.94 5.78
C THR A 86 -8.07 -6.08 4.68
N VAL A 87 -8.98 -5.18 5.03
CA VAL A 87 -9.45 -4.12 4.13
C VAL A 87 -8.62 -2.85 4.34
N ILE A 88 -8.03 -2.33 3.27
CA ILE A 88 -7.20 -1.13 3.31
C ILE A 88 -8.10 0.11 3.30
N SER A 89 -7.97 0.98 4.31
CA SER A 89 -8.79 2.21 4.44
C SER A 89 -8.22 3.40 3.67
N ASN A 90 -6.91 3.59 3.72
CA ASN A 90 -6.30 4.86 3.38
C ASN A 90 -5.68 4.82 1.97
N LEU A 91 -6.52 4.54 0.97
CA LEU A 91 -6.09 4.59 -0.43
C LEU A 91 -6.56 5.88 -1.07
N ASN A 92 -5.62 6.57 -1.72
CA ASN A 92 -5.93 7.75 -2.52
C ASN A 92 -6.49 7.31 -3.87
N PHE A 93 -7.69 6.70 -3.90
CA PHE A 93 -8.41 6.34 -5.12
C PHE A 93 -9.81 6.93 -5.06
N ASN A 94 -10.32 7.41 -6.20
CA ASN A 94 -11.69 7.87 -6.33
C ASN A 94 -12.60 6.67 -6.64
N THR A 95 -12.90 5.88 -5.62
CA THR A 95 -13.77 4.71 -5.69
C THR A 95 -14.59 4.62 -4.40
N ASN A 96 -15.81 4.11 -4.53
CA ASN A 96 -16.67 3.73 -3.42
C ASN A 96 -16.33 2.35 -2.83
N HIS A 97 -15.37 1.63 -3.43
CA HIS A 97 -14.85 0.36 -2.90
C HIS A 97 -13.51 0.54 -2.17
N ARG A 98 -13.28 -0.30 -1.16
CA ARG A 98 -11.99 -0.44 -0.47
C ARG A 98 -11.33 -1.73 -0.88
N MET A 99 -10.00 -1.68 -1.03
CA MET A 99 -9.21 -2.84 -1.43
C MET A 99 -9.16 -3.88 -0.30
N VAL A 100 -9.47 -5.12 -0.64
CA VAL A 100 -9.26 -6.29 0.22
C VAL A 100 -7.90 -6.90 -0.09
N ARG A 101 -7.09 -7.10 0.93
CA ARG A 101 -5.74 -7.68 0.83
C ARG A 101 -5.66 -8.91 1.71
N CYS A 102 -5.13 -10.00 1.17
CA CYS A 102 -4.70 -11.15 1.96
C CYS A 102 -3.17 -11.25 2.02
N SER A 103 -2.66 -11.85 3.09
CA SER A 103 -1.25 -12.15 3.28
C SER A 103 -1.04 -13.65 3.17
N LEU A 104 -0.14 -14.07 2.29
CA LEU A 104 0.25 -15.48 2.14
C LEU A 104 1.39 -15.82 3.10
N ARG A 105 1.34 -17.02 3.66
CA ARG A 105 2.46 -17.63 4.36
C ARG A 105 3.55 -17.93 3.34
N LYS A 106 4.73 -17.35 3.54
CA LYS A 106 5.90 -17.66 2.72
C LYS A 106 6.32 -19.10 3.02
N PHE A 107 6.15 -19.99 2.06
CA PHE A 107 6.82 -21.29 2.09
C PHE A 107 8.25 -21.04 1.62
N GLN A 108 9.25 -21.46 2.42
CA GLN A 108 10.63 -21.41 1.98
C GLN A 108 10.73 -22.31 0.75
N THR A 109 10.87 -21.74 -0.45
CA THR A 109 11.27 -22.51 -1.62
C THR A 109 12.60 -23.17 -1.28
N LYS A 110 12.73 -24.49 -1.46
CA LYS A 110 14.03 -25.17 -1.34
C LYS A 110 15.01 -24.40 -2.23
N ILE A 111 15.94 -23.68 -1.60
CA ILE A 111 16.97 -22.93 -2.32
C ILE A 111 17.77 -24.00 -3.05
N SER A 112 17.76 -24.00 -4.39
CA SER A 112 18.70 -24.84 -5.14
C SER A 112 20.09 -24.47 -4.67
N ARG A 113 20.90 -25.45 -4.25
CA ARG A 113 22.29 -25.21 -3.83
C ARG A 113 22.95 -24.30 -4.85
N ASN A 114 23.36 -23.10 -4.43
CA ASN A 114 24.12 -22.21 -5.30
C ASN A 114 25.39 -22.96 -5.72
N HIS A 115 25.62 -23.10 -7.04
CA HIS A 115 26.93 -23.52 -7.52
C HIS A 115 27.92 -22.42 -7.13
N ILE A 116 28.72 -22.69 -6.10
CA ILE A 116 29.82 -21.81 -5.71
C ILE A 116 30.83 -21.86 -6.87
N LYS A 117 30.86 -20.82 -7.70
CA LYS A 117 32.07 -20.52 -8.48
C LYS A 117 33.04 -19.87 -7.50
N ASN A 118 34.19 -20.51 -7.29
CA ASN A 118 35.32 -19.95 -6.53
C ASN A 118 35.85 -18.71 -7.26
N ASN A 119 35.20 -17.57 -7.05
CA ASN A 119 35.81 -16.29 -7.35
C ASN A 119 36.41 -15.81 -6.03
N MET A 120 37.74 -15.76 -5.99
CA MET A 120 38.52 -15.14 -4.92
C MET A 120 37.91 -13.78 -4.58
N ILE A 121 37.33 -13.69 -3.38
CA ILE A 121 36.80 -12.45 -2.83
C ILE A 121 38.01 -11.55 -2.58
N LYS A 122 38.24 -10.55 -3.42
CA LYS A 122 38.96 -9.35 -2.97
C LYS A 122 38.07 -8.69 -1.94
N LEU A 123 38.50 -8.75 -0.67
CA LEU A 123 37.90 -8.01 0.42
C LEU A 123 37.84 -6.53 0.01
N PRO A 124 36.68 -5.88 -0.01
CA PRO A 124 36.64 -4.43 -0.07
C PRO A 124 37.21 -3.95 1.27
N SER A 125 38.39 -3.33 1.23
CA SER A 125 38.87 -2.48 2.32
C SER A 125 37.75 -1.50 2.66
N GLN A 126 37.15 -1.63 3.84
CA GLN A 126 36.12 -0.72 4.33
C GLN A 126 36.63 0.72 4.24
N PRO A 127 36.00 1.61 3.47
CA PRO A 127 36.08 3.03 3.75
C PRO A 127 35.00 3.32 4.78
N CYS A 128 35.45 3.64 5.99
CA CYS A 128 34.78 4.46 7.00
C CYS A 128 33.25 4.27 7.19
N LEU A 129 32.88 3.60 8.28
CA LEU A 129 31.65 3.91 9.02
C LEU A 129 31.78 5.29 9.67
N MET A 130 31.80 6.33 8.84
CA MET A 130 31.69 7.73 9.26
C MET A 130 30.63 8.40 8.38
N LYS A 131 29.44 7.79 8.34
CA LYS A 131 28.22 8.54 8.09
C LYS A 131 27.74 9.00 9.46
N CYS A 132 28.19 10.21 9.81
CA CYS A 132 27.63 11.09 10.83
C CYS A 132 26.34 10.55 11.46
N ASN A 133 26.46 10.00 12.68
CA ASN A 133 25.31 9.96 13.58
C ASN A 133 24.93 11.43 13.81
N PRO A 134 23.70 11.87 13.49
CA PRO A 134 23.24 13.22 13.80
C PRO A 134 23.26 13.52 15.31
N PHE A 135 23.46 12.47 16.13
CA PHE A 135 23.42 12.47 17.58
C PHE A 135 24.77 12.68 18.28
N LYS A 136 25.90 12.82 17.56
CA LYS A 136 27.20 12.95 18.25
C LYS A 136 27.42 14.32 18.88
N GLU A 137 27.12 15.40 18.15
CA GLU A 137 27.30 16.77 18.64
C GLU A 137 26.26 17.15 19.72
N THR A 138 25.08 16.55 19.66
CA THR A 138 23.94 16.89 20.52
C THR A 138 24.04 16.21 21.89
N ASN A 139 24.60 15.00 21.94
CA ASN A 139 24.89 14.32 23.19
C ASN A 139 25.93 15.07 24.03
N GLU A 140 26.97 15.66 23.43
CA GLU A 140 28.01 16.39 24.17
C GLU A 140 27.45 17.64 24.87
N HIS A 141 26.51 18.35 24.25
CA HIS A 141 25.86 19.52 24.85
C HIS A 141 24.84 19.14 25.94
N ILE A 142 24.06 18.07 25.77
CA ILE A 142 23.03 17.66 26.74
C ILE A 142 23.65 17.10 28.04
N THR A 143 24.83 16.47 27.95
CA THR A 143 25.56 15.91 29.10
C THR A 143 26.42 16.91 29.87
N SER A 144 26.54 18.16 29.41
CA SER A 144 27.26 19.19 30.16
C SER A 144 26.45 19.64 31.38
N ASP A 145 27.08 19.62 32.56
CA ASP A 145 26.48 20.06 33.82
C ASP A 145 26.31 21.60 33.90
N GLU A 146 26.84 22.34 32.92
CA GLU A 146 26.83 23.81 32.90
C GLU A 146 25.56 24.42 32.27
N ILE A 147 24.68 23.60 31.67
CA ILE A 147 23.49 24.08 30.96
C ILE A 147 22.25 23.93 31.84
N GLU A 148 21.47 25.02 31.94
CA GLU A 148 20.20 25.04 32.65
C GLU A 148 19.23 23.97 32.10
N THR A 149 18.54 23.29 33.01
CA THR A 149 17.67 22.15 32.66
C THR A 149 16.59 22.50 31.63
N THR A 150 16.09 23.72 31.65
CA THR A 150 15.10 24.26 30.69
C THR A 150 15.65 24.29 29.25
N LEU A 151 16.87 24.81 29.06
CA LEU A 151 17.54 24.82 27.77
C LEU A 151 17.78 23.41 27.21
N LYS A 152 18.05 22.43 28.08
CA LYS A 152 18.23 21.02 27.66
C LYS A 152 16.94 20.45 27.06
N TYR A 153 15.79 20.75 27.64
CA TYR A 153 14.49 20.32 27.09
C TYR A 153 14.16 21.02 25.78
N ASP A 154 14.46 22.32 25.65
CA ASP A 154 14.20 23.08 24.41
C ASP A 154 15.03 22.58 23.23
N ILE A 155 16.31 22.26 23.44
CA ILE A 155 17.18 21.67 22.41
C ILE A 155 16.60 20.32 21.94
N LEU A 156 16.18 19.49 22.90
CA LEU A 156 15.65 18.16 22.62
C LEU A 156 14.30 18.21 21.91
N GLU A 157 13.42 19.15 22.28
CA GLU A 157 12.14 19.38 21.60
C GLU A 157 12.35 19.82 20.15
N ASN A 158 13.23 20.80 19.92
CA ASN A 158 13.54 21.30 18.57
C ASN A 158 14.15 20.21 17.68
N GLU A 159 15.02 19.37 18.23
CA GLU A 159 15.59 18.23 17.51
C GLU A 159 14.54 17.19 17.15
N LEU A 160 13.69 16.81 18.11
CA LEU A 160 12.59 15.87 17.84
C LEU A 160 11.63 16.42 16.79
N GLN A 161 11.33 17.71 16.82
CA GLN A 161 10.53 18.38 15.78
C GLN A 161 11.24 18.33 14.41
N SER A 162 12.53 18.65 14.33
CA SER A 162 13.30 18.60 13.08
C SER A 162 13.42 17.17 12.50
N LEU A 163 13.57 16.15 13.35
CA LEU A 163 13.58 14.74 12.97
C LEU A 163 12.20 14.27 12.50
N TYR A 164 11.14 14.74 13.16
CA TYR A 164 9.76 14.46 12.73
C TYR A 164 9.46 15.08 11.36
N ILE A 165 9.86 16.33 11.14
CA ILE A 165 9.73 17.04 9.87
C ILE A 165 10.53 16.32 8.77
N SER A 166 11.81 16.01 9.01
CA SER A 166 12.66 15.33 8.02
C SER A 166 12.19 13.91 7.68
N LYS A 167 11.65 13.16 8.66
CA LYS A 167 11.08 11.83 8.43
C LYS A 167 9.76 11.87 7.65
N ASN A 168 8.93 12.88 7.89
CA ASN A 168 7.69 13.07 7.13
C ASN A 168 7.93 13.65 5.72
N ASN A 169 8.96 14.49 5.58
CA ASN A 169 9.40 15.07 4.30
C ASN A 169 10.36 14.16 3.52
N ALA A 170 10.72 12.99 4.06
CA ALA A 170 11.42 11.95 3.31
C ALA A 170 10.48 11.44 2.22
N HIS A 171 10.45 12.17 1.10
CA HIS A 171 9.72 11.78 -0.09
C HIS A 171 10.21 10.39 -0.48
N LYS A 172 9.30 9.42 -0.42
CA LYS A 172 9.57 8.11 -1.02
C LYS A 172 10.10 8.37 -2.43
N PRO A 173 11.24 7.76 -2.81
CA PRO A 173 11.81 7.99 -4.13
C PRO A 173 10.70 7.75 -5.15
N ASN A 174 10.55 8.68 -6.08
CA ASN A 174 9.51 8.66 -7.10
C ASN A 174 9.74 7.45 -8.03
N LYS A 175 9.35 6.26 -7.56
CA LYS A 175 9.53 4.96 -8.23
C LYS A 175 8.99 5.02 -9.65
N TYR A 176 7.91 5.78 -9.84
CA TYR A 176 7.19 5.88 -11.09
C TYR A 176 7.68 7.01 -12.00
N GLN A 177 8.64 7.84 -11.54
CA GLN A 177 9.21 8.97 -12.27
C GLN A 177 8.13 9.92 -12.82
N LEU A 178 7.11 10.20 -12.00
CA LEU A 178 6.06 11.18 -12.32
C LEU A 178 6.61 12.61 -12.25
N SER A 179 6.01 13.54 -12.99
CA SER A 179 6.36 14.96 -12.87
C SER A 179 5.92 15.53 -11.52
N GLU A 180 6.58 16.61 -11.09
CA GLU A 180 6.23 17.33 -9.87
C GLU A 180 4.77 17.80 -9.89
N HIS A 181 4.31 18.34 -11.02
CA HIS A 181 2.91 18.69 -11.25
C HIS A 181 1.94 17.52 -10.99
N THR A 182 2.26 16.31 -11.48
CA THR A 182 1.44 15.13 -11.21
C THR A 182 1.43 14.76 -9.73
N LEU A 183 2.57 14.87 -9.04
CA LEU A 183 2.66 14.59 -7.61
C LEU A 183 1.84 15.60 -6.79
N GLN A 184 1.88 16.88 -7.17
CA GLN A 184 1.07 17.93 -6.56
C GLN A 184 -0.43 17.62 -6.68
N LEU A 185 -0.92 17.31 -7.89
CA LEU A 185 -2.33 16.92 -8.08
C LEU A 185 -2.73 15.69 -7.24
N ILE A 186 -1.83 14.72 -7.09
CA ILE A 186 -2.06 13.54 -6.23
C ILE A 186 -2.16 13.96 -4.76
N GLY A 187 -1.31 14.89 -4.32
CA GLY A 187 -1.33 15.49 -2.98
C GLY A 187 -2.63 16.22 -2.69
N GLU A 188 -3.00 17.17 -3.56
CA GLU A 188 -4.26 17.94 -3.46
C GLU A 188 -5.48 17.01 -3.33
N ARG A 189 -5.55 15.97 -4.16
CA ARG A 189 -6.66 15.00 -4.08
C ARG A 189 -6.66 14.23 -2.76
N LYS A 190 -5.48 13.90 -2.21
CA LYS A 190 -5.37 13.20 -0.92
C LYS A 190 -5.94 14.06 0.22
N GLU A 191 -5.62 15.35 0.22
CA GLU A 191 -6.14 16.31 1.19
C GLU A 191 -7.65 16.47 1.07
N LEU A 192 -8.18 16.61 -0.15
CA LEU A 192 -9.63 16.68 -0.38
C LEU A 192 -10.37 15.41 0.05
N ILE A 193 -9.78 14.22 -0.10
CA ILE A 193 -10.39 12.96 0.38
C ILE A 193 -10.36 12.88 1.92
N ALA A 194 -9.37 13.51 2.57
CA ALA A 194 -9.32 13.57 4.03
C ALA A 194 -10.39 14.50 4.61
N ILE A 195 -10.77 15.55 3.87
CA ILE A 195 -11.85 16.47 4.24
C ILE A 195 -13.21 15.78 4.02
N GLN A 196 -14.12 15.94 4.99
CA GLN A 196 -15.43 15.26 5.03
C GLN A 196 -16.23 15.39 3.70
N ALA A 197 -16.97 14.33 3.35
CA ALA A 197 -17.66 14.20 2.06
C ALA A 197 -18.85 15.17 1.91
N LYS A 198 -18.58 16.38 1.40
CA LYS A 198 -19.60 17.29 0.84
C LYS A 198 -19.81 17.00 -0.64
N LYS A 199 -21.02 17.25 -1.17
CA LYS A 199 -21.35 17.05 -2.60
C LYS A 199 -20.40 17.81 -3.55
N GLU A 200 -19.95 18.98 -3.13
CA GLU A 200 -18.94 19.78 -3.85
C GLU A 200 -17.57 19.08 -3.89
N ASN A 201 -17.14 18.50 -2.76
CA ASN A 201 -15.89 17.75 -2.68
C ASN A 201 -15.89 16.54 -3.62
N ILE A 202 -17.02 15.85 -3.79
CA ILE A 202 -17.13 14.72 -4.73
C ILE A 202 -16.84 15.15 -6.17
N LYS A 203 -17.41 16.28 -6.61
CA LYS A 203 -17.15 16.83 -7.96
C LYS A 203 -15.69 17.23 -8.14
N LEU A 204 -15.11 17.91 -7.15
CA LEU A 204 -13.71 18.32 -7.17
C LEU A 204 -12.75 17.11 -7.21
N VAL A 205 -13.02 16.08 -6.40
CA VAL A 205 -12.24 14.83 -6.40
C VAL A 205 -12.34 14.12 -7.76
N ALA A 206 -13.51 14.15 -8.41
CA ALA A 206 -13.69 13.58 -9.74
C ALA A 206 -12.89 14.34 -10.80
N ASP A 207 -12.89 15.67 -10.77
CA ASP A 207 -12.12 16.51 -11.70
C ASP A 207 -10.61 16.34 -11.49
N LEU A 208 -10.13 16.42 -10.24
CA LEU A 208 -8.72 16.13 -9.92
C LEU A 208 -8.32 14.73 -10.37
N SER A 209 -9.17 13.73 -10.18
CA SER A 209 -8.90 12.37 -10.67
C SER A 209 -8.75 12.33 -12.19
N LYS A 210 -9.53 13.11 -12.94
CA LYS A 210 -9.40 13.24 -14.40
C LYS A 210 -8.07 13.90 -14.76
N ARG A 211 -7.73 15.04 -14.15
CA ARG A 211 -6.46 15.75 -14.37
C ARG A 211 -5.25 14.88 -14.05
N ILE A 212 -5.28 14.13 -12.94
CA ILE A 212 -4.22 13.18 -12.57
C ILE A 212 -4.06 12.10 -13.64
N ARG A 213 -5.16 11.49 -14.12
CA ARG A 213 -5.08 10.46 -15.17
C ARG A 213 -4.46 11.02 -16.46
N GLU A 214 -4.82 12.25 -16.85
CA GLU A 214 -4.24 12.91 -18.01
C GLU A 214 -2.76 13.24 -17.82
N SER A 215 -2.38 13.77 -16.65
CA SER A 215 -0.99 14.09 -16.30
C SER A 215 -0.11 12.85 -16.28
N ILE A 216 -0.57 11.74 -15.67
CA ILE A 216 0.14 10.45 -15.68
C ILE A 216 0.33 9.92 -17.10
N ARG A 217 -0.67 10.06 -17.98
CA ARG A 217 -0.53 9.65 -19.40
C ARG A 217 0.54 10.48 -20.10
N LYS A 218 0.59 11.79 -19.85
CA LYS A 218 1.64 12.68 -20.38
C LYS A 218 3.03 12.28 -19.87
N ASP A 219 3.18 12.09 -18.55
CA ASP A 219 4.44 11.67 -17.93
C ASP A 219 4.94 10.34 -18.52
N ARG A 220 4.05 9.35 -18.67
CA ARG A 220 4.38 8.06 -19.30
C ARG A 220 4.83 8.22 -20.75
N LYS A 221 4.18 9.12 -21.52
CA LYS A 221 4.58 9.40 -22.91
C LYS A 221 5.96 10.05 -22.97
N VAL A 222 6.21 11.06 -22.14
CA VAL A 222 7.51 11.76 -22.05
C VAL A 222 8.61 10.78 -21.66
N LYS A 223 8.39 9.97 -20.63
CA LYS A 223 9.35 8.93 -20.22
C LYS A 223 9.64 7.96 -21.36
N ARG A 224 8.61 7.45 -22.02
CA ARG A 224 8.76 6.54 -23.16
C ARG A 224 9.61 7.15 -24.28
N LEU A 225 9.38 8.42 -24.62
CA LEU A 225 10.16 9.13 -25.63
C LEU A 225 11.62 9.32 -25.20
N LYS A 226 11.87 9.78 -23.96
CA LYS A 226 13.23 9.92 -23.41
C LYS A 226 14.00 8.60 -23.41
N THR A 227 13.34 7.49 -23.07
CA THR A 227 13.95 6.17 -23.13
C THR A 227 14.34 5.81 -24.58
N PHE A 228 13.49 6.07 -25.57
CA PHE A 228 13.85 5.85 -26.97
C PHE A 228 15.02 6.72 -27.41
N GLU A 229 14.98 8.02 -27.14
CA GLU A 229 16.02 8.97 -27.50
C GLU A 229 17.38 8.56 -26.93
N HIS A 230 17.44 8.21 -25.64
CA HIS A 230 18.65 7.75 -24.97
C HIS A 230 19.30 6.54 -25.68
N TYR A 231 18.50 5.53 -26.06
CA TYR A 231 19.03 4.33 -26.70
C TYR A 231 19.35 4.52 -28.18
N ILE A 232 18.60 5.36 -28.90
CA ILE A 232 18.91 5.73 -30.29
C ILE A 232 20.25 6.45 -30.33
N GLN A 233 20.46 7.48 -29.50
CA GLN A 233 21.71 8.24 -29.45
C GLN A 233 22.90 7.36 -29.04
N LYS A 234 22.71 6.44 -28.08
CA LYS A 234 23.82 5.63 -27.54
C LYS A 234 24.16 4.40 -28.39
N LYS A 235 23.20 3.81 -29.10
CA LYS A 235 23.35 2.48 -29.73
C LYS A 235 22.77 2.39 -31.15
N GLY A 236 22.17 3.46 -31.68
CA GLY A 236 21.56 3.47 -33.01
C GLY A 236 20.34 2.58 -33.16
N GLY A 237 19.74 2.07 -32.07
CA GLY A 237 18.69 1.05 -32.16
C GLY A 237 17.71 1.02 -30.99
N VAL A 238 16.48 0.60 -31.28
CA VAL A 238 15.32 0.68 -30.34
C VAL A 238 15.10 -0.59 -29.50
N LYS A 239 15.78 -1.70 -29.80
CA LYS A 239 15.56 -3.00 -29.14
C LYS A 239 15.75 -2.94 -27.62
N LYS A 240 16.77 -2.22 -27.14
CA LYS A 240 17.03 -2.09 -25.69
C LYS A 240 16.01 -1.19 -25.00
N ALA A 241 15.56 -0.11 -25.65
CA ALA A 241 14.47 0.73 -25.14
C ALA A 241 13.18 -0.08 -24.93
N LEU A 242 12.79 -0.90 -25.91
CA LEU A 242 11.61 -1.76 -25.81
C LEU A 242 11.70 -2.84 -24.74
N LYS A 243 12.91 -3.29 -24.38
CA LYS A 243 13.12 -4.24 -23.29
C LYS A 243 12.90 -3.58 -21.93
N GLU A 244 13.53 -2.43 -21.72
CA GLU A 244 13.40 -1.66 -20.47
C GLU A 244 11.94 -1.24 -20.21
N LEU A 245 11.26 -0.72 -21.23
CA LEU A 245 9.85 -0.31 -21.10
C LEU A 245 8.89 -1.47 -20.78
N ARG A 246 9.26 -2.71 -21.11
CA ARG A 246 8.49 -3.91 -20.74
C ARG A 246 8.73 -4.33 -19.30
N GLU A 247 9.98 -4.30 -18.84
CA GLU A 247 10.36 -4.68 -17.47
C GLU A 247 9.76 -3.73 -16.42
N VAL A 248 9.63 -2.44 -16.75
CA VAL A 248 8.98 -1.44 -15.88
C VAL A 248 7.46 -1.59 -15.81
N GLY A 249 6.82 -2.26 -16.78
CA GLY A 249 5.36 -2.44 -16.82
C GLY A 249 4.82 -3.56 -15.93
N ASN A 250 5.68 -4.43 -15.39
CA ASN A 250 5.30 -5.66 -14.69
C ASN A 250 5.44 -5.61 -13.15
N GLY A 251 5.53 -4.41 -12.53
CA GLY A 251 5.78 -4.29 -11.08
C GLY A 251 5.09 -3.13 -10.37
#